data_AF-A0A6P0KHE5-F1
#
_entry.id   AF-A0A6P0KHE5-F1
#
_cell.length_a   1.000
_cell.length_b   1.000
_cell.length_c   1.000
_cell.angle_alpha   90.00
_cell.angle_beta   90.00
_cell.angle_gamma   90.00
#
_symmetry.space_group_name_H-M   'P 1'
#
loop_
_entity.id
_entity.type
_entity.pdbx_description
1 polymer ?
#
loop_
_entity_poly.entity_id
_entity_poly.type
_entity_poly.pdbx_seq_one_letter_code
_entity_poly.pdbx_strand_id
1 'polypeptide(L)' 'MSADQRGVTVWFTGLSGSGKTTIRIALEEKLRAMGLKVEVLDGDIVRKNLTKGLGFSKEDRDENIRRVGFVANLLTRN' A
#
# COMPACT_ATOMS: atom_id res chain seq x y z
N MET A 1 14.60 -21.56 12.72
CA MET A 1 15.09 -20.18 12.92
C MET A 1 14.45 -19.32 11.85
N SER A 2 13.56 -18.40 12.19
CA SER A 2 13.30 -17.27 11.30
C SER A 2 13.66 -16.03 12.09
N ALA A 3 14.72 -15.35 11.64
CA ALA A 3 15.15 -14.06 12.15
C ALA A 3 13.94 -13.10 12.27
N ASP A 4 14.02 -12.13 13.18
CA ASP A 4 13.08 -11.00 13.30
C ASP A 4 12.78 -10.44 11.91
N GLN A 5 11.64 -10.83 11.34
CA GLN A 5 11.27 -10.43 9.99
C GLN A 5 10.63 -9.05 10.08
N ARG A 6 11.47 -8.01 10.06
CA ARG A 6 11.02 -6.62 10.11
C ARG A 6 10.09 -6.30 8.94
N GLY A 7 8.85 -5.92 9.24
CA GLY A 7 7.92 -5.42 8.24
C GLY A 7 8.44 -4.16 7.53
N VAL A 8 8.13 -4.03 6.23
CA VAL A 8 8.48 -2.86 5.41
C VAL A 8 7.29 -2.46 4.55
N THR A 9 7.07 -1.14 4.43
CA THR A 9 6.10 -0.57 3.48
C THR A 9 6.84 -0.10 2.23
N VAL A 10 6.41 -0.55 1.05
CA VAL A 10 6.86 -0.04 -0.25
C VAL A 10 5.75 0.83 -0.84
N TRP A 11 6.00 2.12 -1.00
CA TRP A 11 5.00 3.09 -1.45
C TRP A 11 5.20 3.47 -2.91
N PHE A 12 4.33 2.97 -3.80
CA PHE A 12 4.33 3.35 -5.20
C PHE A 12 3.55 4.65 -5.43
N THR A 13 4.21 5.65 -6.01
CA THR A 13 3.61 6.93 -6.39
C THR A 13 3.91 7.27 -7.84
N GLY A 14 3.06 8.10 -8.47
CA GLY A 14 3.15 8.45 -9.88
C GLY A 14 1.79 8.66 -10.55
N LEU A 15 1.81 9.25 -11.74
CA LEU A 15 0.60 9.58 -12.54
C LEU A 15 -0.23 8.35 -12.91
N SER A 16 -1.52 8.53 -13.20
CA SER A 16 -2.33 7.44 -13.76
C SER A 16 -1.68 6.91 -15.05
N GLY A 17 -1.65 5.59 -15.23
CA GLY A 17 -0.97 4.94 -16.37
C GLY A 17 0.56 4.84 -16.27
N SER A 18 1.21 5.37 -15.23
CA SER A 18 2.69 5.32 -15.09
C SER A 18 3.28 3.93 -14.78
N GLY A 19 2.49 2.86 -14.84
CA GLY A 19 2.98 1.48 -14.60
C GLY A 19 3.09 1.05 -13.13
N LYS A 20 2.58 1.82 -12.16
CA LYS A 20 2.63 1.45 -10.72
C LYS A 20 2.08 0.05 -10.45
N THR A 21 0.90 -0.26 -10.99
CA THR A 21 0.26 -1.57 -10.81
C THR A 21 1.07 -2.69 -11.44
N THR A 22 1.66 -2.45 -12.62
CA THR A 22 2.55 -3.41 -13.30
C THR A 22 3.77 -3.75 -12.43
N ILE A 23 4.46 -2.75 -11.90
CA ILE A 23 5.63 -2.96 -11.03
C ILE A 23 5.22 -3.63 -9.71
N ARG A 24 4.11 -3.20 -9.12
CA ARG A 24 3.57 -3.77 -7.87
C ARG A 24 3.27 -5.27 -8.01
N ILE A 25 2.63 -5.70 -9.10
CA ILE A 25 2.32 -7.12 -9.37
C ILE A 25 3.61 -7.93 -9.48
N ALA A 26 4.57 -7.48 -10.31
CA ALA A 26 5.83 -8.16 -10.50
C ALA A 26 6.65 -8.26 -9.19
N LEU A 27 6.60 -7.22 -8.33
CA LEU A 27 7.23 -7.26 -7.02
C LEU A 27 6.52 -8.23 -6.07
N GLU A 28 5.18 -8.19 -6.02
CA GLU A 28 4.39 -9.10 -5.19
C GLU A 28 4.67 -10.56 -5.52
N GLU A 29 4.67 -10.94 -6.79
CA GLU A 29 4.96 -12.31 -7.24
C GLU A 29 6.34 -12.76 -6.78
N LYS A 30 7.37 -11.93 -6.93
CA LYS A 30 8.74 -12.24 -6.49
C LYS A 30 8.83 -12.41 -4.98
N LEU A 31 8.24 -11.51 -4.20
CA LEU A 31 8.27 -11.58 -2.74
C LEU A 31 7.52 -12.81 -2.21
N ARG A 32 6.34 -13.12 -2.78
CA ARG A 32 5.59 -14.33 -2.43
C ARG A 32 6.35 -15.61 -2.81
N ALA A 33 7.03 -15.64 -3.96
CA ALA A 33 7.88 -16.77 -4.36
C ALA A 33 9.07 -16.98 -3.40
N MET A 34 9.53 -15.93 -2.73
CA MET A 34 10.55 -16.01 -1.67
C MET A 34 9.99 -16.46 -0.31
N GLY A 35 8.69 -16.78 -0.21
CA GLY A 35 8.03 -17.17 1.03
C GLY A 35 7.72 -16.01 1.98
N LEU A 36 7.82 -14.75 1.51
CA LEU A 36 7.52 -13.58 2.33
C LEU A 36 6.02 -13.30 2.36
N LYS A 37 5.54 -12.84 3.52
CA LYS A 37 4.16 -12.34 3.67
C LYS A 37 4.04 -10.98 2.99
N VAL A 38 3.05 -10.84 2.11
CA VAL A 38 2.78 -9.62 1.35
C VAL A 38 1.31 -9.27 1.47
N GLU A 39 1.05 -8.00 1.74
CA GLU A 39 -0.29 -7.40 1.75
C GLU A 39 -0.32 -6.21 0.77
N VAL A 40 -1.44 -6.01 0.09
CA VAL A 40 -1.56 -5.00 -0.97
C VAL A 40 -2.61 -3.96 -0.59
N LEU A 41 -2.17 -2.72 -0.35
CA LEU A 41 -3.05 -1.57 -0.16
C LEU A 41 -3.29 -0.88 -1.50
N ASP A 42 -4.32 -1.30 -2.23
CA ASP A 42 -4.70 -0.69 -3.50
C ASP A 42 -5.48 0.62 -3.28
N GLY A 43 -5.11 1.68 -3.99
CA GLY A 43 -5.68 3.01 -3.82
C GLY A 43 -7.19 3.09 -4.09
N ASP A 44 -7.70 2.30 -5.04
CA ASP A 44 -9.14 2.28 -5.37
C ASP A 44 -9.93 1.48 -4.34
N ILE A 45 -9.37 0.37 -3.86
CA ILE A 45 -9.98 -0.44 -2.78
C ILE A 45 -10.02 0.36 -1.48
N VAL A 46 -8.91 1.03 -1.14
CA VAL A 46 -8.82 1.86 0.07
C VAL A 46 -9.79 3.04 -0.02
N ARG A 47 -9.90 3.68 -1.20
CA ARG A 47 -10.91 4.74 -1.43
C ARG A 47 -12.34 4.29 -1.22
N LYS A 48 -12.68 3.09 -1.67
CA LYS A 48 -14.04 2.55 -1.53
C LYS A 48 -14.39 2.19 -0.09
N ASN A 49 -13.43 1.66 0.67
CA ASN A 49 -13.72 1.02 1.96
C ASN A 49 -13.27 1.82 3.18
N LEU A 50 -12.09 2.43 3.16
CA LEU A 50 -11.47 3.09 4.32
C LEU A 50 -11.67 4.61 4.32
N THR A 51 -11.70 5.22 3.13
CA THR A 51 -11.82 6.67 2.96
C THR A 51 -13.13 7.07 2.27
N LYS A 52 -14.17 6.25 2.47
CA LYS A 52 -15.52 6.54 2.00
C LYS A 52 -15.96 7.92 2.51
N GLY A 53 -16.39 8.78 1.60
CA GLY A 53 -16.80 10.16 1.87
C GLY A 53 -15.75 11.23 1.61
N LEU A 54 -14.48 10.86 1.34
CA LEU A 54 -13.48 11.82 0.85
C LEU A 54 -13.65 12.04 -0.66
N GLY A 55 -13.69 13.30 -1.07
CA GLY A 55 -13.70 13.72 -2.46
C GLY A 55 -12.30 13.75 -3.09
N PHE A 56 -12.07 14.76 -3.93
CA PHE A 56 -10.81 14.94 -4.67
C PHE A 56 -10.13 16.29 -4.38
N SER A 57 -10.59 17.03 -3.37
CA SER A 57 -9.92 18.23 -2.87
C SER A 57 -8.51 17.89 -2.40
N LYS A 58 -7.67 18.92 -2.19
CA LYS A 58 -6.32 18.70 -1.69
C LYS A 58 -6.37 18.09 -0.28
N GLU A 59 -7.25 18.62 0.56
CA GLU A 59 -7.45 18.20 1.94
C GLU A 59 -7.94 16.74 2.01
N ASP A 60 -8.86 16.36 1.13
CA ASP A 60 -9.35 14.97 1.04
C ASP A 60 -8.25 14.01 0.57
N ARG A 61 -7.37 14.45 -0.34
CA ARG A 61 -6.22 13.65 -0.78
C ARG A 61 -5.20 13.46 0.34
N ASP A 62 -4.92 14.53 1.10
CA ASP A 62 -3.99 14.50 2.22
C ASP A 62 -4.51 13.56 3.33
N GLU A 63 -5.80 13.65 3.68
CA GLU A 63 -6.43 12.76 4.65
C GLU A 63 -6.46 11.31 4.17
N ASN A 64 -6.72 11.08 2.86
CA ASN A 64 -6.63 9.74 2.28
C ASN A 64 -5.22 9.15 2.44
N ILE A 65 -4.18 9.91 2.12
CA ILE A 65 -2.78 9.48 2.27
C ILE A 65 -2.46 9.19 3.75
N ARG A 66 -2.91 10.05 4.67
CA ARG A 66 -2.72 9.86 6.12
C ARG A 66 -3.33 8.55 6.61
N ARG A 67 -4.57 8.24 6.21
CA ARG A 67 -5.26 7.00 6.62
C ARG A 67 -4.57 5.76 6.06
N VAL A 68 -4.18 5.78 4.79
CA VAL A 68 -3.43 4.66 4.18
C VAL A 68 -2.10 4.46 4.91
N GLY A 69 -1.36 5.54 5.18
CA GLY A 69 -0.08 5.49 5.89
C GLY A 69 -0.20 4.91 7.31
N PHE A 70 -1.27 5.23 8.03
CA PHE A 70 -1.56 4.64 9.33
C PHE A 70 -1.75 3.12 9.26
N VAL A 71 -2.55 2.63 8.30
CA VAL A 71 -2.77 1.19 8.09
C VAL A 71 -1.48 0.49 7.67
N ALA A 72 -0.73 1.07 6.74
CA ALA A 72 0.56 0.54 6.31
C ALA A 72 1.51 0.35 7.50
N ASN A 73 1.61 1.35 8.38
CA ASN A 73 2.41 1.25 9.60
C ASN A 73 1.92 0.13 10.54
N LEU A 74 0.60 -0.02 10.74
CA LEU A 74 0.07 -1.11 11.57
C LEU A 74 0.42 -2.50 11.06
N LEU A 75 0.50 -2.68 9.73
CA LEU A 75 0.86 -3.93 9.09
C LEU A 75 2.36 -4.24 9.19
N THR A 76 3.21 -3.21 9.28
CA THR A 76 4.67 -3.38 9.17
C THR A 76 5.46 -3.04 10.44
N ARG A 77 4.79 -2.67 11.54
CA ARG A 77 5.44 -2.24 12.79
C ARG A 77 6.05 -3.36 13.64
N ASN A 78 5.71 -4.62 13.35
CA ASN A 78 6.18 -5.81 14.07
C ASN A 78 6.90 -6.74 13.08
#